data_AF-A0A8T5NFF1-F1
#
_entry.id   AF-A0A8T5NFF1-F1
#
_cell.length_a   1.000
_cell.length_b   1.000
_cell.length_c   1.000
_cell.angle_alpha   90.00
_cell.angle_beta   90.00
_cell.angle_gamma   90.00
#
_symmetry.space_group_name_H-M   'P 1'
#
loop_
_entity.id
_entity.type
_entity.pdbx_description
1 polymer ?
#
loop_
_entity_poly.entity_id
_entity_poly.type
_entity_poly.pdbx_seq_one_letter_code
_entity_poly.pdbx_strand_id
1 'polypeptide(L)'
;MEIILDPISRVEGHMRVLLKTEKGIVKEARCSSTLFRGFEKVLVNQEPRKAACSTTRICGFCPTSHAFAGAGALDQLHGVTSLPSDALLARNIIQGFDFISNHITHLYMLWFPDLVNPAYSGIIEKNLWDELILRFPPPAYRIHNRHIQPGKSYLKTLQARKMGQEAIRELAGGEIRPFPGGIDIKPGENCASILKERHNKIMTCLSSMLGIPWKEWIENTYLTNPRSAVRYLLDLNKKDFFTMGDIGLFAVIGAELAGRDDNLMLDKCGCHEENFLSSGAFNENGKM
;
A
#
# COMPACT_ATOMS: atom_id res chain seq x y z
N MET A 1 -23.95 17.35 15.33
CA MET A 1 -23.27 18.16 14.29
C MET A 1 -23.15 17.31 13.03
N GLU A 2 -23.27 17.92 11.85
CA GLU A 2 -23.00 17.25 10.58
C GLU A 2 -21.65 17.76 10.04
N ILE A 3 -20.80 16.84 9.58
CA ILE A 3 -19.52 17.14 8.95
C ILE A 3 -19.54 16.52 7.56
N ILE A 4 -19.22 17.31 6.54
CA ILE A 4 -19.10 16.85 5.15
C ILE A 4 -17.65 17.02 4.73
N LEU A 5 -17.05 15.90 4.30
CA LEU A 5 -15.72 15.84 3.73
C LEU A 5 -15.87 15.52 2.24
N ASP A 6 -15.74 16.56 1.39
CA ASP A 6 -15.85 16.45 -0.07
C ASP A 6 -15.00 17.55 -0.74
N PRO A 7 -13.91 17.20 -1.46
CA PRO A 7 -13.40 15.85 -1.67
C PRO A 7 -12.59 15.33 -0.49
N ILE A 8 -12.54 14.00 -0.32
CA ILE A 8 -11.45 13.35 0.40
C ILE A 8 -10.19 13.42 -0.46
N SER A 9 -9.09 13.94 0.09
CA SER A 9 -7.79 14.04 -0.58
C SER A 9 -6.85 12.89 -0.19
N ARG A 10 -5.72 12.75 -0.92
CA ARG A 10 -4.72 11.66 -0.73
C ARG A 10 -5.32 10.25 -0.84
N VAL A 11 -6.36 10.11 -1.65
CA VAL A 11 -6.94 8.83 -2.08
C VAL A 11 -7.00 8.80 -3.60
N GLU A 12 -7.12 7.60 -4.18
CA GLU A 12 -7.44 7.46 -5.60
C GLU A 12 -8.95 7.60 -5.80
N GLY A 13 -9.37 8.25 -6.89
CA GLY A 13 -10.77 8.46 -7.21
C GLY A 13 -11.41 9.65 -6.49
N HIS A 14 -12.75 9.64 -6.44
CA HIS A 14 -13.54 10.70 -5.83
C HIS A 14 -14.41 10.11 -4.73
N MET A 15 -14.27 10.63 -3.52
CA MET A 15 -14.99 10.14 -2.36
C MET A 15 -15.53 11.32 -1.56
N ARG A 16 -16.79 11.18 -1.14
CA ARG A 16 -17.47 12.06 -0.20
C ARG A 16 -17.83 11.25 1.04
N VAL A 17 -17.57 11.83 2.21
CA VAL A 17 -17.95 11.26 3.50
C VAL A 17 -18.80 12.27 4.27
N LEU A 18 -20.00 11.85 4.68
CA LEU A 18 -20.85 12.60 5.59
C LEU A 18 -20.85 11.91 6.95
N LEU A 19 -20.55 12.66 8.00
CA LEU A 19 -20.54 12.19 9.37
C LEU A 19 -21.60 12.93 10.18
N LYS A 20 -22.44 12.20 10.92
CA LYS A 20 -23.22 12.79 12.01
C LYS A 20 -22.54 12.47 13.32
N THR A 21 -22.22 13.51 14.08
CA THR A 21 -21.52 13.40 15.34
C THR A 21 -22.34 13.94 16.51
N GLU A 22 -22.18 13.30 17.67
CA GLU A 22 -22.77 13.72 18.94
C GLU A 22 -21.68 13.63 20.01
N LYS A 23 -21.43 14.73 20.73
CA LYS A 23 -20.39 14.82 21.78
C LYS A 23 -19.02 14.30 21.31
N GLY A 24 -18.63 14.64 20.07
CA GLY A 24 -17.36 14.22 19.47
C GLY A 24 -17.33 12.77 18.96
N ILE A 25 -18.38 11.98 19.16
CA ILE A 25 -18.46 10.59 18.71
C ILE A 25 -19.27 10.52 17.40
N VAL A 26 -18.75 9.82 16.40
CA VAL A 26 -19.46 9.52 15.15
C VAL A 26 -20.61 8.55 15.43
N LYS A 27 -21.83 8.92 15.07
CA LYS A 27 -23.05 8.10 15.21
C LYS A 27 -23.51 7.51 13.88
N GLU A 28 -23.21 8.20 12.78
CA GLU A 28 -23.54 7.75 11.43
C GLU A 28 -22.44 8.22 10.48
N ALA A 29 -22.01 7.33 9.57
CA ALA A 29 -21.10 7.66 8.48
C ALA A 29 -21.72 7.21 7.15
N ARG A 30 -21.79 8.11 6.18
CA ARG A 30 -22.22 7.80 4.81
C ARG A 30 -21.06 8.07 3.87
N CYS A 31 -20.60 7.02 3.21
CA CYS A 31 -19.55 7.09 2.20
C CYS A 31 -20.17 6.97 0.82
N SER A 32 -19.81 7.87 -0.09
CA SER A 32 -20.27 7.84 -1.48
C SER A 32 -19.12 8.12 -2.44
N SER A 33 -19.01 7.31 -3.50
CA SER A 33 -18.19 7.66 -4.67
C SER A 33 -18.95 8.68 -5.52
N THR A 34 -18.28 9.74 -5.95
CA THR A 34 -18.87 10.79 -6.80
C THR A 34 -18.41 10.67 -8.26
N LEU A 35 -17.79 9.56 -8.64
CA LEU A 35 -17.35 9.25 -10.00
C LEU A 35 -17.87 7.90 -10.49
N PHE A 36 -18.37 7.87 -11.73
CA PHE A 36 -18.72 6.65 -12.45
C PHE A 36 -18.22 6.73 -13.90
N ARG A 37 -17.60 5.64 -14.38
CA ARG A 37 -17.08 5.52 -15.77
C ARG A 37 -17.68 4.36 -16.57
N GLY A 38 -18.32 3.38 -15.91
CA GLY A 38 -19.06 2.31 -16.60
C GLY A 38 -18.23 1.36 -17.47
N PHE A 39 -17.04 0.94 -17.04
CA PHE A 39 -16.17 0.02 -17.81
C PHE A 39 -16.89 -1.27 -18.26
N GLU A 40 -17.78 -1.82 -17.43
CA GLU A 40 -18.57 -3.01 -17.77
C GLU A 40 -19.44 -2.79 -19.01
N LYS A 41 -20.04 -1.59 -19.15
CA LYS A 41 -20.81 -1.22 -20.33
C LYS A 41 -19.93 -0.97 -21.54
N VAL A 42 -18.76 -0.35 -21.33
CA VAL A 42 -17.77 -0.12 -22.40
C VAL A 42 -17.29 -1.45 -23.00
N LEU A 43 -17.21 -2.52 -22.22
CA LEU A 43 -16.76 -3.84 -22.67
C LEU A 43 -17.84 -4.65 -23.41
N VAL A 44 -19.11 -4.24 -23.37
CA VAL A 44 -20.18 -4.94 -24.11
C VAL A 44 -19.92 -4.87 -25.62
N ASN A 45 -20.07 -6.00 -26.30
CA ASN A 45 -19.80 -6.16 -27.74
C ASN A 45 -18.37 -5.81 -28.16
N GLN A 46 -17.44 -5.67 -27.22
CA GLN A 46 -16.02 -5.56 -27.52
C GLN A 46 -15.40 -6.94 -27.69
N GLU A 47 -14.30 -6.97 -28.42
CA GLU A 47 -13.48 -8.16 -28.54
C GLU A 47 -12.94 -8.57 -27.14
N PRO A 48 -13.20 -9.81 -26.66
CA PRO A 48 -12.83 -10.23 -25.31
C PRO A 48 -11.35 -10.00 -24.97
N ARG A 49 -10.46 -10.21 -25.94
CA ARG A 49 -9.01 -10.02 -25.78
C ARG A 49 -8.62 -8.58 -25.38
N LYS A 50 -9.45 -7.59 -25.72
CA LYS A 50 -9.23 -6.18 -25.33
C LYS A 50 -9.61 -5.91 -23.88
N ALA A 51 -10.36 -6.80 -23.22
CA ALA A 51 -10.80 -6.60 -21.85
C ALA A 51 -9.62 -6.45 -20.89
N ALA A 52 -8.62 -7.34 -20.98
CA ALA A 52 -7.50 -7.35 -20.03
C ALA A 52 -6.60 -6.10 -20.13
N CYS A 53 -6.48 -5.49 -21.31
CA CYS A 53 -5.82 -4.19 -21.47
C CYS A 53 -6.72 -3.03 -21.04
N SER A 54 -8.02 -3.08 -21.36
CA SER A 54 -8.94 -2.00 -21.04
C SER A 54 -9.17 -1.86 -19.54
N THR A 55 -9.25 -2.96 -18.80
CA THR A 55 -9.49 -2.97 -17.35
C THR A 55 -8.35 -2.34 -16.55
N THR A 56 -7.11 -2.32 -17.05
CA THR A 56 -6.01 -1.64 -16.35
C THR A 56 -6.24 -0.13 -16.20
N ARG A 57 -7.17 0.45 -16.99
CA ARG A 57 -7.54 1.87 -16.91
C ARG A 57 -8.62 2.13 -15.87
N ILE A 58 -9.15 1.08 -15.23
CA ILE A 58 -10.07 1.23 -14.10
C ILE A 58 -9.35 1.95 -12.95
N CYS A 59 -8.09 1.63 -12.66
CA CYS A 59 -7.35 2.33 -11.62
C CYS A 59 -5.89 2.54 -12.02
N GLY A 60 -5.41 3.76 -11.90
CA GLY A 60 -4.00 4.10 -12.14
C GLY A 60 -3.07 3.73 -10.98
N PHE A 61 -3.63 3.40 -9.81
CA PHE A 61 -2.85 2.97 -8.65
C PHE A 61 -2.62 1.45 -8.64
N CYS A 62 -3.64 0.63 -8.96
CA CYS A 62 -3.53 -0.84 -9.02
C CYS A 62 -3.78 -1.43 -10.45
N PRO A 63 -3.15 -0.90 -11.51
CA PRO A 63 -3.43 -1.33 -12.88
C PRO A 63 -3.06 -2.81 -13.11
N THR A 64 -2.01 -3.28 -12.45
CA THR A 64 -1.50 -4.66 -12.51
C THR A 64 -2.54 -5.68 -12.07
N SER A 65 -3.24 -5.39 -10.97
CA SER A 65 -4.26 -6.29 -10.41
C SER A 65 -5.45 -6.42 -11.38
N HIS A 66 -5.88 -5.32 -12.00
CA HIS A 66 -6.91 -5.36 -13.04
C HIS A 66 -6.47 -6.10 -14.30
N ALA A 67 -5.18 -6.00 -14.67
CA ALA A 67 -4.61 -6.71 -15.81
C ALA A 67 -4.69 -8.22 -15.58
N PHE A 68 -4.21 -8.70 -14.42
CA PHE A 68 -4.18 -10.14 -14.14
C PHE A 68 -5.53 -10.73 -13.79
N ALA A 69 -6.45 -9.96 -13.19
CA ALA A 69 -7.84 -10.38 -13.08
C ALA A 69 -8.50 -10.55 -14.47
N GLY A 70 -8.28 -9.59 -15.37
CA GLY A 70 -8.77 -9.66 -16.75
C GLY A 70 -8.17 -10.83 -17.52
N ALA A 71 -6.86 -11.08 -17.37
CA ALA A 71 -6.21 -12.21 -18.01
C ALA A 71 -6.63 -13.56 -17.41
N GLY A 72 -6.83 -13.66 -16.11
CA GLY A 72 -7.38 -14.87 -15.48
C GLY A 72 -8.79 -15.20 -15.98
N ALA A 73 -9.64 -14.18 -16.17
CA ALA A 73 -10.95 -14.36 -16.79
C ALA A 73 -10.84 -14.85 -18.25
N LEU A 74 -9.87 -14.34 -19.00
CA LEU A 74 -9.60 -14.82 -20.36
C LEU A 74 -9.01 -16.23 -20.38
N ASP A 75 -8.15 -16.57 -19.43
CA ASP A 75 -7.58 -17.91 -19.29
C ASP A 75 -8.70 -18.93 -19.06
N GLN A 76 -9.65 -18.63 -18.16
CA GLN A 76 -10.84 -19.44 -17.94
C GLN A 76 -11.71 -19.56 -19.21
N LEU A 77 -11.94 -18.43 -19.91
CA LEU A 77 -12.73 -18.42 -21.15
C LEU A 77 -12.13 -19.32 -22.25
N HIS A 78 -10.80 -19.40 -22.33
CA HIS A 78 -10.09 -20.22 -23.33
C HIS A 78 -9.75 -21.63 -22.84
N GLY A 79 -10.21 -22.02 -21.64
CA GLY A 79 -9.94 -23.34 -21.07
C GLY A 79 -8.46 -23.58 -20.76
N VAL A 80 -7.69 -22.52 -20.49
CA VAL A 80 -6.31 -22.63 -20.03
C VAL A 80 -6.34 -23.29 -18.65
N THR A 81 -5.80 -24.49 -18.53
CA THR A 81 -5.74 -25.21 -17.23
C THR A 81 -4.43 -24.98 -16.49
N SER A 82 -3.40 -24.51 -17.21
CA SER A 82 -2.09 -24.18 -16.64
C SER A 82 -1.32 -23.20 -17.49
N LEU A 83 -0.57 -22.31 -16.83
CA LEU A 83 0.37 -21.40 -17.47
C LEU A 83 1.76 -22.05 -17.58
N PRO A 84 2.55 -21.74 -18.62
CA PRO A 84 3.99 -22.00 -18.60
C PRO A 84 4.64 -21.41 -17.34
N SER A 85 5.63 -22.10 -16.78
CA SER A 85 6.30 -21.70 -15.53
C SER A 85 6.79 -20.26 -15.57
N ASP A 86 7.40 -19.86 -16.68
CA ASP A 86 8.01 -18.54 -16.83
C ASP A 86 6.96 -17.45 -16.91
N ALA A 87 5.82 -17.74 -17.55
CA ALA A 87 4.70 -16.81 -17.62
C ALA A 87 4.04 -16.63 -16.25
N LEU A 88 3.86 -17.72 -15.49
CA LEU A 88 3.36 -17.66 -14.14
C LEU A 88 4.29 -16.84 -13.23
N LEU A 89 5.58 -17.13 -13.27
CA LEU A 89 6.60 -16.41 -12.52
C LEU A 89 6.61 -14.92 -12.89
N ALA A 90 6.54 -14.58 -14.18
CA ALA A 90 6.47 -13.20 -14.62
C ALA A 90 5.24 -12.48 -14.03
N ARG A 91 4.04 -13.09 -14.10
CA ARG A 91 2.82 -12.51 -13.51
C ARG A 91 2.98 -12.28 -12.00
N ASN A 92 3.49 -13.29 -11.27
CA ASN A 92 3.71 -13.18 -9.83
C ASN A 92 4.75 -12.11 -9.47
N ILE A 93 5.86 -12.03 -10.20
CA ILE A 93 6.92 -11.04 -9.93
C ILE A 93 6.40 -9.62 -10.21
N ILE A 94 5.68 -9.41 -11.32
CA ILE A 94 5.07 -8.11 -11.64
C ILE A 94 4.07 -7.70 -10.55
N GLN A 95 3.17 -8.62 -10.15
CA GLN A 95 2.23 -8.37 -9.05
C GLN A 95 2.96 -8.08 -7.73
N GLY A 96 4.06 -8.76 -7.45
CA GLY A 96 4.87 -8.55 -6.24
C GLY A 96 5.52 -7.17 -6.19
N PHE A 97 6.11 -6.70 -7.30
CA PHE A 97 6.65 -5.34 -7.38
C PHE A 97 5.55 -4.28 -7.30
N ASP A 98 4.39 -4.51 -7.93
CA ASP A 98 3.24 -3.61 -7.84
C ASP A 98 2.73 -3.51 -6.40
N PHE A 99 2.59 -4.66 -5.72
CA PHE A 99 2.18 -4.74 -4.33
C PHE A 99 3.13 -3.97 -3.41
N ILE A 100 4.43 -4.25 -3.46
CA ILE A 100 5.42 -3.55 -2.63
C ILE A 100 5.41 -2.04 -2.93
N SER A 101 5.43 -1.66 -4.21
CA SER A 101 5.44 -0.25 -4.62
C SER A 101 4.20 0.50 -4.13
N ASN A 102 3.02 -0.12 -4.27
CA ASN A 102 1.75 0.46 -3.85
C ASN A 102 1.61 0.56 -2.34
N HIS A 103 1.99 -0.46 -1.58
CA HIS A 103 1.91 -0.42 -0.12
C HIS A 103 2.87 0.61 0.49
N ILE A 104 4.11 0.69 0.02
CA ILE A 104 5.05 1.73 0.49
C ILE A 104 4.53 3.12 0.13
N THR A 105 4.02 3.31 -1.10
CA THR A 105 3.43 4.59 -1.53
C THR A 105 2.23 4.97 -0.68
N HIS A 106 1.31 4.04 -0.46
CA HIS A 106 0.12 4.27 0.36
C HIS A 106 0.50 4.70 1.77
N LEU A 107 1.36 3.94 2.45
CA LEU A 107 1.76 4.27 3.81
C LEU A 107 2.45 5.62 3.88
N TYR A 108 3.49 5.87 3.11
CA TYR A 108 4.34 7.04 3.32
C TYR A 108 3.89 8.31 2.59
N MET A 109 3.18 8.18 1.47
CA MET A 109 2.77 9.33 0.68
C MET A 109 1.29 9.69 0.85
N LEU A 110 0.45 8.71 1.20
CA LEU A 110 -0.99 8.94 1.35
C LEU A 110 -1.37 9.03 2.83
N TRP A 111 -1.01 8.03 3.63
CA TRP A 111 -1.53 7.87 4.99
C TRP A 111 -0.68 8.52 6.10
N PHE A 112 0.61 8.23 6.21
CA PHE A 112 1.49 8.80 7.23
C PHE A 112 1.55 10.34 7.27
N PRO A 113 1.34 11.08 6.17
CA PRO A 113 1.13 12.52 6.24
C PRO A 113 -0.03 12.95 7.16
N ASP A 114 -1.00 12.08 7.45
CA ASP A 114 -2.04 12.34 8.45
C ASP A 114 -1.48 12.45 9.86
N LEU A 115 -0.43 11.70 10.19
CA LEU A 115 0.17 11.66 11.52
C LEU A 115 0.80 12.98 11.93
N VAL A 116 1.09 13.86 10.97
CA VAL A 116 1.66 15.20 11.21
C VAL A 116 0.62 16.31 11.13
N ASN A 117 -0.69 15.98 11.21
CA ASN A 117 -1.75 16.98 11.30
C ASN A 117 -1.58 17.84 12.56
N PRO A 118 -1.51 19.20 12.48
CA PRO A 118 -1.26 20.06 13.64
C PRO A 118 -2.30 19.91 14.75
N ALA A 119 -3.49 19.39 14.46
CA ALA A 119 -4.49 19.06 15.47
C ALA A 119 -3.98 18.04 16.52
N TYR A 120 -2.97 17.24 16.17
CA TYR A 120 -2.41 16.20 17.05
C TYR A 120 -1.25 16.70 17.92
N SER A 121 -0.71 17.91 17.68
CA SER A 121 0.51 18.38 18.36
C SER A 121 0.31 18.63 19.87
N GLY A 122 -0.94 18.75 20.34
CA GLY A 122 -1.28 18.87 21.76
C GLY A 122 -1.58 17.53 22.45
N ILE A 123 -1.68 16.45 21.68
CA ILE A 123 -1.96 15.09 22.18
C ILE A 123 -0.65 14.31 22.32
N ILE A 124 0.26 14.49 21.36
CA ILE A 124 1.53 13.76 21.25
C ILE A 124 2.63 14.53 22.00
N GLU A 125 3.49 13.83 22.76
CA GLU A 125 4.67 14.46 23.38
C GLU A 125 5.54 15.17 22.34
N LYS A 126 6.07 16.35 22.71
CA LYS A 126 6.87 17.21 21.83
C LYS A 126 8.00 16.48 21.09
N ASN A 127 8.78 15.65 21.79
CA ASN A 127 9.91 14.95 21.16
C ASN A 127 9.45 13.95 20.09
N LEU A 128 8.32 13.28 20.34
CA LEU A 128 7.70 12.33 19.44
C LEU A 128 7.09 13.06 18.23
N TRP A 129 6.43 14.19 18.48
CA TRP A 129 5.94 15.10 17.44
C TRP A 129 7.06 15.59 16.51
N ASP A 130 8.19 16.02 17.07
CA ASP A 130 9.34 16.49 16.30
C ASP A 130 9.88 15.38 15.37
N GLU A 131 9.91 14.11 15.82
CA GLU A 131 10.27 12.97 14.96
C GLU A 131 9.27 12.71 13.82
N LEU A 132 7.96 12.82 14.07
CA LEU A 132 6.94 12.71 13.03
C LEU A 132 7.15 13.78 11.95
N ILE A 133 7.38 15.02 12.37
CA ILE A 133 7.65 16.17 11.49
C ILE A 133 8.94 15.99 10.68
N LEU A 134 9.95 15.29 11.19
CA LEU A 134 11.16 15.01 10.42
C LEU A 134 10.95 13.92 9.35
N ARG A 135 9.90 13.09 9.46
CA ARG A 135 9.76 11.84 8.67
C ARG A 135 8.65 11.88 7.62
N PHE A 136 7.49 12.43 7.96
CA PHE A 136 6.26 12.23 7.22
C PHE A 136 5.66 13.44 6.48
N PRO A 137 6.09 14.70 6.67
CA PRO A 137 5.52 15.81 5.91
C PRO A 137 5.62 15.63 4.40
N PRO A 138 4.52 15.89 3.66
CA PRO A 138 4.55 15.89 2.22
C PRO A 138 5.22 17.17 1.68
N PRO A 139 5.52 17.23 0.37
CA PRO A 139 5.91 18.47 -0.29
C PRO A 139 4.90 19.60 -0.10
N ALA A 140 5.39 20.84 -0.06
CA ALA A 140 4.58 22.04 0.16
C ALA A 140 3.78 22.06 1.49
N TYR A 141 4.11 21.18 2.45
CA TYR A 141 3.45 21.16 3.74
C TYR A 141 3.69 22.45 4.54
N ARG A 142 2.67 22.88 5.29
CA ARG A 142 2.70 24.09 6.10
C ARG A 142 2.03 23.86 7.44
N ILE A 143 2.65 24.39 8.49
CA ILE A 143 2.09 24.46 9.84
C ILE A 143 2.13 25.92 10.28
N HIS A 144 0.98 26.50 10.67
CA HIS A 144 0.87 27.92 11.04
C HIS A 144 1.51 28.86 10.00
N ASN A 145 1.23 28.64 8.71
CA ASN A 145 1.82 29.33 7.54
C ASN A 145 3.33 29.19 7.33
N ARG A 146 4.05 28.47 8.20
CA ARG A 146 5.47 28.16 8.03
C ARG A 146 5.64 26.93 7.17
N HIS A 147 6.53 27.02 6.20
CA HIS A 147 6.86 25.89 5.35
C HIS A 147 7.67 24.86 6.14
N ILE A 148 7.25 23.60 6.05
CA ILE A 148 7.95 22.44 6.62
C ILE A 148 8.62 21.68 5.47
N GLN A 149 9.88 21.32 5.66
CA GLN A 149 10.62 20.54 4.67
C GLN A 149 9.99 19.15 4.50
N PRO A 150 10.01 18.58 3.28
CA PRO A 150 9.52 17.22 3.07
C PRO A 150 10.27 16.22 3.96
N GLY A 151 9.52 15.30 4.57
CA GLY A 151 10.08 14.34 5.51
C GLY A 151 11.03 13.34 4.86
N LYS A 152 12.03 12.88 5.63
CA LYS A 152 13.07 11.96 5.13
C LYS A 152 12.50 10.64 4.62
N SER A 153 11.50 10.07 5.30
CA SER A 153 10.88 8.79 4.91
C SER A 153 9.92 8.97 3.73
N TYR A 154 9.21 10.11 3.67
CA TYR A 154 8.43 10.49 2.49
C TYR A 154 9.31 10.53 1.23
N LEU A 155 10.45 11.22 1.28
CA LEU A 155 11.36 11.36 0.12
C LEU A 155 11.99 10.03 -0.31
N LYS A 156 12.39 9.19 0.64
CA LYS A 156 12.90 7.83 0.35
C LYS A 156 11.86 6.97 -0.38
N THR A 157 10.58 7.13 -0.05
CA THR A 157 9.49 6.40 -0.71
C THR A 157 9.38 6.73 -2.20
N LEU A 158 9.64 7.97 -2.62
CA LEU A 158 9.65 8.33 -4.04
C LEU A 158 10.68 7.51 -4.83
N GLN A 159 11.84 7.25 -4.23
CA GLN A 159 12.89 6.43 -4.83
C GLN A 159 12.47 4.96 -4.89
N ALA A 160 11.91 4.42 -3.80
CA ALA A 160 11.40 3.05 -3.75
C ALA A 160 10.28 2.81 -4.78
N ARG A 161 9.32 3.74 -4.88
CA ARG A 161 8.23 3.69 -5.87
C ARG A 161 8.78 3.66 -7.29
N LYS A 162 9.72 4.57 -7.61
CA LYS A 162 10.37 4.63 -8.93
C LYS A 162 11.04 3.30 -9.29
N MET A 163 11.85 2.74 -8.38
CA MET A 163 12.52 1.45 -8.62
C MET A 163 11.53 0.31 -8.84
N GLY A 164 10.40 0.29 -8.10
CA GLY A 164 9.35 -0.71 -8.30
C GLY A 164 8.69 -0.60 -9.69
N GLN A 165 8.39 0.62 -10.14
CA GLN A 165 7.80 0.84 -11.48
C GLN A 165 8.80 0.51 -12.60
N GLU A 166 10.09 0.80 -12.41
CA GLU A 166 11.14 0.38 -13.34
C GLU A 166 11.29 -1.15 -13.39
N ALA A 167 11.17 -1.85 -12.26
CA ALA A 167 11.16 -3.31 -12.21
C ALA A 167 9.97 -3.90 -12.98
N ILE A 168 8.77 -3.34 -12.81
CA ILE A 168 7.59 -3.73 -13.60
C ILE A 168 7.85 -3.49 -15.08
N ARG A 169 8.40 -2.33 -15.46
CA ARG A 169 8.74 -2.01 -16.86
C ARG A 169 9.72 -3.01 -17.48
N GLU A 170 10.65 -3.57 -16.70
CA GLU A 170 11.61 -4.58 -17.17
C GLU A 170 10.92 -5.84 -17.71
N LEU A 171 9.83 -6.25 -17.05
CA LEU A 171 9.07 -7.45 -17.41
C LEU A 171 7.88 -7.14 -18.33
N ALA A 172 7.29 -5.96 -18.19
CA ALA A 172 6.07 -5.55 -18.88
C ALA A 172 6.31 -4.60 -20.06
N GLY A 173 7.56 -4.21 -20.36
CA GLY A 173 7.87 -3.37 -21.52
C GLY A 173 7.28 -1.95 -21.45
N GLY A 174 6.78 -1.55 -20.29
CA GLY A 174 6.18 -0.24 -20.01
C GLY A 174 4.70 -0.32 -19.64
N GLU A 175 3.94 -1.20 -20.27
CA GLU A 175 2.52 -1.38 -20.00
C GLU A 175 2.17 -2.87 -19.94
N ILE A 176 1.52 -3.29 -18.87
CA ILE A 176 1.15 -4.69 -18.67
C ILE A 176 0.07 -5.05 -19.68
N ARG A 177 0.42 -5.93 -20.62
CA ARG A 177 -0.45 -6.45 -21.67
C ARG A 177 -0.60 -7.95 -21.52
N PRO A 178 -1.44 -8.38 -20.57
CA PRO A 178 -1.53 -9.79 -20.28
C PRO A 178 -2.39 -10.46 -21.37
N PHE A 179 -2.00 -11.67 -21.76
CA PHE A 179 -2.61 -12.44 -22.83
C PHE A 179 -3.13 -13.79 -22.28
N PRO A 180 -4.21 -14.37 -22.84
CA PRO A 180 -4.63 -15.71 -22.46
C PRO A 180 -3.47 -16.71 -22.53
N GLY A 181 -3.17 -17.41 -21.44
CA GLY A 181 -2.09 -18.38 -21.36
C GLY A 181 -0.71 -17.80 -21.02
N GLY A 182 -0.55 -16.49 -20.81
CA GLY A 182 0.72 -15.95 -20.34
C GLY A 182 0.89 -14.42 -20.32
N ILE A 183 2.07 -13.96 -20.76
CA ILE A 183 2.47 -12.56 -20.92
C ILE A 183 3.11 -12.40 -22.30
N ASP A 184 2.95 -11.23 -22.92
CA ASP A 184 3.37 -10.95 -24.30
C ASP A 184 4.86 -10.63 -24.47
N ILE A 185 5.64 -10.65 -23.37
CA ILE A 185 7.05 -10.25 -23.37
C ILE A 185 7.95 -11.41 -23.00
N LYS A 186 8.99 -11.57 -23.82
CA LYS A 186 10.14 -12.43 -23.53
C LYS A 186 11.17 -11.63 -22.71
N PRO A 187 11.43 -11.98 -21.45
CA PRO A 187 12.45 -11.30 -20.66
C PRO A 187 13.83 -11.37 -21.32
N GLY A 188 14.60 -10.27 -21.25
CA GLY A 188 16.00 -10.27 -21.69
C GLY A 188 16.89 -11.16 -20.81
N GLU A 189 18.06 -11.55 -21.32
CA GLU A 189 18.99 -12.48 -20.63
C GLU A 189 19.38 -12.01 -19.21
N ASN A 190 19.49 -10.70 -18.99
CA ASN A 190 19.88 -10.10 -17.71
C ASN A 190 18.70 -9.73 -16.79
N CYS A 191 17.45 -9.99 -17.22
CA CYS A 191 16.25 -9.53 -16.53
C CYS A 191 16.22 -9.97 -15.06
N ALA A 192 16.49 -11.24 -14.79
CA ALA A 192 16.49 -11.77 -13.42
C ALA A 192 17.50 -11.06 -12.50
N SER A 193 18.69 -10.76 -13.01
CA SER A 193 19.72 -10.04 -12.25
C SER A 193 19.28 -8.61 -11.92
N ILE A 194 18.72 -7.90 -12.91
CA ILE A 194 18.20 -6.54 -12.75
C ILE A 194 17.07 -6.51 -11.71
N LEU A 195 16.12 -7.44 -11.79
CA LEU A 195 15.00 -7.54 -10.85
C LEU A 195 15.49 -7.83 -9.44
N LYS A 196 16.44 -8.74 -9.28
CA LYS A 196 17.03 -9.07 -7.97
C LYS A 196 17.75 -7.85 -7.36
N GLU A 197 18.52 -7.12 -8.16
CA GLU A 197 19.18 -5.90 -7.73
C GLU A 197 18.17 -4.84 -7.28
N ARG A 198 17.13 -4.59 -8.09
CA ARG A 198 16.05 -3.64 -7.78
C ARG A 198 15.29 -4.03 -6.52
N HIS A 199 14.90 -5.30 -6.39
CA HIS A 199 14.28 -5.83 -5.19
C HIS A 199 15.14 -5.55 -3.96
N ASN A 200 16.43 -5.90 -4.01
CA ASN A 200 17.34 -5.67 -2.88
C ASN A 200 17.45 -4.19 -2.52
N LYS A 201 17.53 -3.28 -3.50
CA LYS A 201 17.55 -1.83 -3.25
C LYS A 201 16.26 -1.33 -2.60
N ILE A 202 15.09 -1.79 -3.07
CA ILE A 202 13.79 -1.45 -2.46
C ILE A 202 13.74 -1.95 -1.02
N MET A 203 14.10 -3.20 -0.77
CA MET A 203 14.03 -3.80 0.56
C MET A 203 15.06 -3.20 1.54
N THR A 204 16.23 -2.80 1.07
CA THR A 204 17.21 -2.04 1.87
C THR A 204 16.68 -0.64 2.19
N CYS A 205 16.08 0.05 1.21
CA CYS A 205 15.43 1.35 1.45
C CYS A 205 14.34 1.22 2.51
N LEU A 206 13.45 0.23 2.37
CA LEU A 206 12.38 -0.05 3.33
C LEU A 206 12.94 -0.37 4.73
N SER A 207 13.94 -1.25 4.83
CA SER A 207 14.56 -1.59 6.12
C SER A 207 15.18 -0.37 6.79
N SER A 208 15.77 0.55 6.00
CA SER A 208 16.33 1.81 6.52
C SER A 208 15.28 2.78 7.04
N MET A 209 14.04 2.72 6.54
CA MET A 209 12.92 3.54 7.00
C MET A 209 12.28 2.89 8.23
N LEU A 210 11.97 1.60 8.15
CA LEU A 210 11.36 0.84 9.26
C LEU A 210 12.31 0.72 10.46
N GLY A 211 13.63 0.79 10.27
CA GLY A 211 14.64 0.60 11.31
C GLY A 211 14.81 -0.85 11.75
N ILE A 212 14.28 -1.79 10.96
CA ILE A 212 14.35 -3.23 11.18
C ILE A 212 14.64 -3.89 9.82
N PRO A 213 15.60 -4.84 9.75
CA PRO A 213 15.77 -5.66 8.55
C PRO A 213 14.46 -6.35 8.18
N TRP A 214 14.05 -6.24 6.91
CA TRP A 214 12.78 -6.83 6.45
C TRP A 214 12.68 -8.35 6.69
N LYS A 215 13.81 -9.07 6.70
CA LYS A 215 13.85 -10.50 7.03
C LYS A 215 13.53 -10.76 8.49
N GLU A 216 14.13 -10.00 9.40
CA GLU A 216 13.84 -10.06 10.83
C GLU A 216 12.36 -9.76 11.09
N TRP A 217 11.80 -8.76 10.38
CA TRP A 217 10.38 -8.47 10.46
C TRP A 217 9.52 -9.70 10.08
N ILE A 218 9.80 -10.34 8.94
CA ILE A 218 9.06 -11.53 8.48
C ILE A 218 9.20 -12.69 9.47
N GLU A 219 10.42 -12.94 9.95
CA GLU A 219 10.74 -14.02 10.90
C GLU A 219 10.02 -13.86 12.23
N ASN A 220 9.77 -12.63 12.68
CA ASN A 220 9.10 -12.34 13.95
C ASN A 220 7.59 -12.10 13.81
N THR A 221 7.09 -11.87 12.60
CA THR A 221 5.66 -11.58 12.36
C THR A 221 4.99 -12.65 11.51
N TYR A 222 5.13 -12.59 10.18
CA TYR A 222 4.45 -13.45 9.23
C TYR A 222 4.72 -14.94 9.45
N LEU A 223 5.95 -15.31 9.81
CA LEU A 223 6.33 -16.71 10.05
C LEU A 223 6.05 -17.19 11.49
N THR A 224 5.46 -16.34 12.33
CA THR A 224 5.10 -16.69 13.71
C THR A 224 3.59 -16.72 13.91
N ASN A 225 3.15 -17.05 15.12
CA ASN A 225 1.74 -16.95 15.48
C ASN A 225 1.38 -15.49 15.85
N PRO A 226 0.11 -15.08 15.73
CA PRO A 226 -0.31 -13.70 16.01
C PRO A 226 0.08 -13.17 17.38
N ARG A 227 0.10 -14.02 18.43
CA ARG A 227 0.50 -13.58 19.79
C ARG A 227 1.99 -13.25 19.85
N SER A 228 2.84 -14.04 19.18
CA SER A 228 4.27 -13.77 19.08
C SER A 228 4.54 -12.48 18.30
N ALA A 229 3.83 -12.27 17.18
CA ALA A 229 3.94 -11.04 16.40
C ALA A 229 3.55 -9.79 17.22
N VAL A 230 2.46 -9.86 17.99
CA VAL A 230 2.06 -8.79 18.91
C VAL A 230 3.14 -8.56 19.97
N ARG A 231 3.67 -9.60 20.62
CA ARG A 231 4.75 -9.43 21.61
C ARG A 231 5.98 -8.76 21.02
N TYR A 232 6.39 -9.15 19.82
CA TYR A 232 7.51 -8.51 19.13
C TYR A 232 7.27 -7.01 18.94
N LEU A 233 6.07 -6.61 18.53
CA LEU A 233 5.68 -5.20 18.45
C LEU A 233 5.75 -4.47 19.81
N LEU A 234 5.29 -5.11 20.90
CA LEU A 234 5.38 -4.54 22.25
C LEU A 234 6.82 -4.39 22.73
N ASP A 235 7.70 -5.32 22.36
CA ASP A 235 9.11 -5.26 22.73
C ASP A 235 9.86 -4.20 21.94
N LEU A 236 9.46 -3.93 20.69
CA LEU A 236 9.96 -2.78 19.94
C LEU A 236 9.63 -1.47 20.65
N ASN A 237 8.41 -1.33 21.17
CA ASN A 237 7.95 -0.13 21.89
C ASN A 237 8.78 0.21 23.16
N LYS A 238 9.47 -0.77 23.76
CA LYS A 238 10.31 -0.53 24.94
C LYS A 238 11.66 0.13 24.61
N LYS A 239 12.01 0.30 23.33
CA LYS A 239 13.26 0.93 22.88
C LYS A 239 13.12 2.46 22.85
N ASP A 240 14.24 3.17 22.96
CA ASP A 240 14.28 4.64 22.84
C ASP A 240 13.82 5.08 21.43
N PHE A 241 12.80 5.93 21.37
CA PHE A 241 12.15 6.36 20.12
C PHE A 241 13.07 7.15 19.19
N PHE A 242 14.11 7.81 19.71
CA PHE A 242 15.12 8.46 18.87
C PHE A 242 15.95 7.46 18.05
N THR A 243 16.06 6.23 18.55
CA THR A 243 16.74 5.13 17.86
C THR A 243 15.80 4.24 17.05
N MET A 244 14.48 4.45 17.19
CA MET A 244 13.48 3.68 16.46
C MET A 244 13.37 4.13 15.01
N GLY A 245 13.31 3.16 14.09
CA GLY A 245 12.76 3.41 12.77
C GLY A 245 11.24 3.61 12.81
N ASP A 246 10.67 3.80 11.63
CA ASP A 246 9.28 4.23 11.48
C ASP A 246 8.26 3.24 12.07
N ILE A 247 8.62 1.96 12.18
CA ILE A 247 7.73 0.95 12.76
C ILE A 247 7.62 1.03 14.27
N GLY A 248 8.74 1.33 14.94
CA GLY A 248 8.76 1.56 16.38
C GLY A 248 8.03 2.85 16.70
N LEU A 249 8.30 3.91 15.92
CA LEU A 249 7.60 5.17 16.03
C LEU A 249 6.08 5.00 15.87
N PHE A 250 5.66 4.21 14.87
CA PHE A 250 4.26 3.89 14.65
C PHE A 250 3.63 3.10 15.81
N ALA A 251 4.35 2.13 16.37
CA ALA A 251 3.89 1.37 17.52
C ALA A 251 3.66 2.25 18.76
N VAL A 252 4.55 3.23 19.00
CA VAL A 252 4.45 4.17 20.13
C VAL A 252 3.26 5.11 19.97
N ILE A 253 3.10 5.75 18.80
CA ILE A 253 2.03 6.73 18.57
C ILE A 253 0.67 6.07 18.36
N GLY A 254 0.65 4.82 17.94
CA GLY A 254 -0.53 4.18 17.38
C GLY A 254 -1.29 3.29 18.35
N ALA A 255 -0.69 2.85 19.46
CA ALA A 255 -1.29 1.82 20.28
C ALA A 255 -1.37 2.19 21.76
N GLU A 256 -2.56 2.01 22.37
CA GLU A 256 -2.71 1.98 23.83
C GLU A 256 -1.76 0.95 24.46
N LEU A 257 -1.56 -0.16 23.77
CA LEU A 257 -0.65 -1.23 24.17
C LEU A 257 0.80 -0.75 24.39
N ALA A 258 1.15 0.45 23.92
CA ALA A 258 2.41 1.09 24.24
C ALA A 258 2.53 1.53 25.71
N GLY A 259 1.44 1.51 26.48
CA GLY A 259 1.39 1.86 27.90
C GLY A 259 1.55 3.36 28.16
N ARG A 260 1.14 4.19 27.20
CA ARG A 260 1.33 5.64 27.18
C ARG A 260 -0.01 6.35 26.98
N ASP A 261 -0.18 7.51 27.59
CA ASP A 261 -1.41 8.31 27.44
C ASP A 261 -1.31 9.34 26.30
N ASP A 262 -0.11 9.60 25.78
CA ASP A 262 0.22 10.61 24.76
C ASP A 262 0.30 10.03 23.34
N ASN A 263 -0.73 9.29 22.94
CA ASN A 263 -0.80 8.60 21.66
C ASN A 263 -2.16 8.82 20.95
N LEU A 264 -2.30 8.35 19.71
CA LEU A 264 -3.49 8.52 18.87
C LEU A 264 -4.53 7.39 18.99
N MET A 265 -4.24 6.35 19.79
CA MET A 265 -5.10 5.20 20.09
C MET A 265 -5.65 4.53 18.82
N LEU A 266 -4.84 4.48 17.76
CA LEU A 266 -5.22 3.95 16.45
C LEU A 266 -5.60 2.47 16.52
N ASP A 267 -5.06 1.72 17.49
CA ASP A 267 -5.43 0.33 17.78
C ASP A 267 -6.88 0.16 18.27
N LYS A 268 -7.54 1.25 18.72
CA LYS A 268 -8.95 1.28 19.11
C LYS A 268 -9.85 1.93 18.07
N CYS A 269 -9.28 2.45 16.98
CA CYS A 269 -10.02 3.14 15.94
C CYS A 269 -10.27 2.20 14.74
N GLY A 270 -11.47 2.29 14.15
CA GLY A 270 -11.79 1.57 12.91
C GLY A 270 -11.79 0.04 13.05
N CYS A 271 -11.90 -0.50 14.27
CA CYS A 271 -11.93 -1.94 14.50
C CYS A 271 -13.18 -2.59 13.91
N HIS A 272 -13.02 -3.80 13.39
CA HIS A 272 -14.11 -4.66 12.94
C HIS A 272 -13.78 -6.10 13.33
N GLU A 273 -14.75 -6.83 13.89
CA GLU A 273 -14.49 -8.15 14.49
C GLU A 273 -14.75 -9.32 13.53
N GLU A 274 -15.60 -9.12 12.51
CA GLU A 274 -16.12 -10.21 11.68
C GLU A 274 -16.01 -9.91 10.17
N ASN A 275 -16.47 -10.83 9.31
CA ASN A 275 -16.67 -10.59 7.87
C ASN A 275 -15.41 -10.26 7.03
N PHE A 276 -14.26 -10.86 7.36
CA PHE A 276 -13.08 -10.80 6.50
C PHE A 276 -13.24 -11.76 5.31
N LEU A 277 -12.86 -11.30 4.10
CA LEU A 277 -12.88 -12.08 2.86
C LEU A 277 -11.53 -11.96 2.15
N SER A 278 -10.99 -13.09 1.70
CA SER A 278 -9.84 -13.14 0.79
C SER A 278 -10.09 -14.19 -0.29
N SER A 279 -9.91 -13.79 -1.55
CA SER A 279 -9.95 -14.70 -2.70
C SER A 279 -8.59 -15.37 -2.98
N GLY A 280 -7.57 -15.08 -2.16
CA GLY A 280 -6.20 -15.48 -2.43
C GLY A 280 -5.51 -14.61 -3.48
N ALA A 281 -4.18 -14.73 -3.55
CA ALA A 281 -3.31 -14.10 -4.54
C ALA A 281 -2.06 -14.97 -4.73
N PHE A 282 -1.34 -14.74 -5.84
CA PHE A 282 -0.11 -15.46 -6.23
C PHE A 282 -0.31 -16.97 -6.42
N ASN A 283 -0.31 -17.44 -7.67
CA ASN A 283 -0.49 -18.86 -7.98
C ASN A 283 0.87 -19.58 -7.91
N GLU A 284 1.00 -20.65 -7.12
CA GLU A 284 2.30 -21.32 -6.89
C GLU A 284 2.51 -22.61 -7.70
N ASN A 285 1.45 -23.23 -8.21
CA ASN A 285 1.53 -24.59 -8.81
C ASN A 285 1.07 -24.68 -10.27
N GLY A 286 1.00 -23.55 -10.99
CA GLY A 286 0.48 -23.52 -12.36
C GLY A 286 -0.99 -23.91 -12.52
N LYS A 287 -1.66 -24.36 -11.45
CA LYS A 287 -3.11 -24.59 -11.40
C LYS A 287 -3.79 -23.27 -11.08
N MET A 288 -4.70 -22.87 -11.95
CA MET A 288 -5.66 -21.80 -11.70
C MET A 288 -6.89 -22.33 -10.97
#